data_AF-A0A968HDR0-F1
#
_entry.id   AF-A0A968HDR0-F1
#
_cell.length_a   1.000
_cell.length_b   1.000
_cell.length_c   1.000
_cell.angle_alpha   90.00
_cell.angle_beta   90.00
_cell.angle_gamma   90.00
#
_symmetry.space_group_name_H-M   'P 1'
#
loop_
_entity.id
_entity.type
_entity.pdbx_description
1 polymer ?
#
loop_
_entity_poly.entity_id
_entity_poly.type
_entity_poly.pdbx_seq_one_letter_code
_entity_poly.pdbx_strand_id
1 'polypeptide(L)'
;MNHVILARKLMSIGDEASLRYAALEIRMSIEQLFYKLLPSYREELPDDLLKIWQPRKIIDALIDCDPNVEHDSTLTMAPELPDGGHGQAIHLGRYKAVNRKLLRQYYHKIGSYLHASITQERRDLAAMRIFLNSAATRVEEFCRETTIISNIAMFHTVNCICGRTIKRNERALQKKPYVRCPNEQCGAVFDLIKINENGAVWKIRETEFDCPQCNTPNFLGTHLIDSGAYFSCVECHQRYQIRTELFAIPV
;
A
#
# COMPACT_ATOMS: atom_id res chain seq x y z
N MET A 1 16.41 -7.24 13.66
CA MET A 1 17.41 -6.52 14.48
C MET A 1 18.84 -6.97 14.19
N ASN A 2 19.06 -8.23 13.79
CA ASN A 2 20.39 -8.74 13.42
C ASN A 2 21.11 -7.90 12.34
N HIS A 3 20.40 -7.47 11.29
CA HIS A 3 21.02 -6.70 10.22
C HIS A 3 21.58 -5.34 10.67
N VAL A 4 20.88 -4.57 11.50
CA VAL A 4 21.44 -3.29 11.99
C VAL A 4 22.66 -3.52 12.91
N ILE A 5 22.62 -4.56 13.75
CA ILE A 5 23.77 -4.94 14.59
C ILE A 5 24.97 -5.30 13.71
N LEU A 6 24.77 -6.08 12.65
CA LEU A 6 25.82 -6.43 11.68
C LEU A 6 26.34 -5.20 10.94
N ALA A 7 25.45 -4.31 10.49
CA ALA A 7 25.83 -3.05 9.84
C ALA A 7 26.74 -2.21 10.75
N ARG A 8 26.41 -2.08 12.03
CA ARG A 8 27.23 -1.35 13.02
C ARG A 8 28.63 -1.96 13.16
N LYS A 9 28.74 -3.29 13.23
CA LYS A 9 30.03 -4.00 13.26
C LYS A 9 30.84 -3.73 11.99
N LEU A 10 30.23 -3.84 10.82
CA LEU A 10 30.89 -3.57 9.55
C LEU A 10 31.36 -2.11 9.43
N MET A 11 30.55 -1.16 9.91
CA MET A 11 30.93 0.27 9.96
C MET A 11 32.08 0.58 10.94
N SER A 12 32.38 -0.31 11.89
CA SER A 12 33.57 -0.17 12.75
C SER A 12 34.86 -0.61 12.07
N ILE A 13 34.79 -1.50 11.08
CA ILE A 13 35.96 -1.90 10.28
C ILE A 13 36.37 -0.74 9.35
N GLY A 14 35.39 -0.12 8.70
CA GLY A 14 35.53 1.19 8.05
C GLY A 14 36.18 1.19 6.66
N ASP A 15 36.61 0.03 6.13
CA ASP A 15 37.02 -0.09 4.73
C ASP A 15 35.82 -0.04 3.77
N GLU A 16 36.08 0.20 2.50
CA GLU A 16 35.04 0.37 1.47
C GLU A 16 34.13 -0.86 1.33
N ALA A 17 34.70 -2.07 1.36
CA ALA A 17 33.92 -3.30 1.22
C ALA A 17 33.00 -3.47 2.43
N SER A 18 33.52 -3.31 3.65
CA SER A 18 32.74 -3.36 4.87
C SER A 18 31.63 -2.31 4.90
N LEU A 19 31.89 -1.07 4.48
CA LEU A 19 30.86 -0.04 4.39
C LEU A 19 29.79 -0.39 3.35
N ARG A 20 30.16 -0.96 2.20
CA ARG A 20 29.20 -1.44 1.19
C ARG A 20 28.32 -2.56 1.74
N TYR A 21 28.88 -3.51 2.48
CA TYR A 21 28.09 -4.55 3.15
C TYR A 21 27.20 -3.95 4.25
N ALA A 22 27.68 -2.98 5.02
CA ALA A 22 26.84 -2.27 5.99
C ALA A 22 25.63 -1.59 5.33
N ALA A 23 25.83 -1.00 4.15
CA ALA A 23 24.75 -0.42 3.36
C ALA A 23 23.71 -1.49 2.96
N LEU A 24 24.16 -2.68 2.55
CA LEU A 24 23.27 -3.81 2.22
C LEU A 24 22.43 -4.24 3.44
N GLU A 25 23.08 -4.41 4.59
CA GLU A 25 22.44 -4.79 5.85
C GLU A 25 21.38 -3.77 6.29
N ILE A 26 21.68 -2.47 6.20
CA ILE A 26 20.70 -1.41 6.51
C ILE A 26 19.52 -1.47 5.52
N ARG A 27 19.79 -1.70 4.23
CA ARG A 27 18.73 -1.85 3.22
C ARG A 27 17.78 -2.99 3.58
N MET A 28 18.30 -4.18 3.87
CA MET A 28 17.50 -5.33 4.30
C MET A 28 16.71 -5.03 5.58
N SER A 29 17.30 -4.29 6.52
CA SER A 29 16.62 -3.87 7.75
C SER A 29 15.41 -2.99 7.46
N ILE A 30 15.52 -2.05 6.51
CA ILE A 30 14.40 -1.21 6.07
C ILE A 30 13.29 -2.07 5.46
N GLU A 31 13.63 -3.02 4.58
CA GLU A 31 12.65 -3.93 3.97
C GLU A 31 11.90 -4.75 5.02
N GLN A 32 12.61 -5.24 6.04
CA GLN A 32 12.00 -5.94 7.17
C GLN A 32 10.99 -5.08 7.95
N LEU A 33 11.16 -3.76 8.02
CA LEU A 33 10.16 -2.90 8.66
C LEU A 33 8.82 -2.96 7.91
N PHE A 34 8.87 -2.90 6.59
CA PHE A 34 7.68 -3.02 5.75
C PHE A 34 7.09 -4.42 5.81
N TYR A 35 7.91 -5.48 5.76
CA TYR A 35 7.43 -6.85 5.87
C TYR A 35 6.65 -7.12 7.15
N LYS A 36 6.99 -6.43 8.25
CA LYS A 36 6.24 -6.52 9.52
C LYS A 36 4.85 -5.88 9.46
N LEU A 37 4.61 -4.91 8.56
CA LEU A 37 3.31 -4.26 8.40
C LEU A 37 2.35 -5.13 7.59
N LEU A 38 2.85 -5.77 6.53
CA LEU A 38 2.01 -6.46 5.54
C LEU A 38 0.99 -7.47 6.13
N PRO A 39 1.33 -8.30 7.13
CA PRO A 39 0.36 -9.24 7.70
C PRO A 39 -0.89 -8.55 8.26
N SER A 40 -0.75 -7.35 8.85
CA SER A 40 -1.87 -6.59 9.43
C SER A 40 -2.83 -6.03 8.37
N TYR A 41 -2.40 -5.95 7.11
CA TYR A 41 -3.17 -5.40 5.99
C TYR A 41 -3.49 -6.44 4.91
N ARG A 42 -3.16 -7.72 5.13
CA ARG A 42 -3.21 -8.78 4.11
C ARG A 42 -4.56 -8.88 3.39
N GLU A 43 -5.67 -8.70 4.10
CA GLU A 43 -7.02 -8.80 3.55
C GLU A 43 -7.37 -7.66 2.57
N GLU A 44 -6.70 -6.52 2.69
CA GLU A 44 -6.97 -5.30 1.92
C GLU A 44 -5.96 -5.07 0.79
N LEU A 45 -4.79 -5.71 0.87
CA LEU A 45 -3.70 -5.54 -0.09
C LEU A 45 -3.93 -6.35 -1.39
N PRO A 46 -3.42 -5.87 -2.54
CA PRO A 46 -3.37 -6.65 -3.78
C PRO A 46 -2.53 -7.93 -3.63
N ASP A 47 -2.97 -9.02 -4.25
CA ASP A 47 -2.30 -10.33 -4.12
C ASP A 47 -0.94 -10.37 -4.84
N ASP A 48 -0.80 -9.55 -5.86
CA ASP A 48 0.40 -9.42 -6.68
C ASP A 48 1.44 -8.46 -6.08
N LEU A 49 1.09 -7.72 -5.02
CA LEU A 49 1.91 -6.65 -4.46
C LEU A 49 3.34 -7.10 -4.12
N LEU A 50 3.50 -8.36 -3.68
CA LEU A 50 4.78 -8.93 -3.27
C LEU A 50 5.45 -9.80 -4.34
N LYS A 51 4.83 -9.99 -5.52
CA LYS A 51 5.48 -10.71 -6.63
C LYS A 51 6.77 -10.02 -7.06
N ILE A 52 6.77 -8.69 -7.03
CA ILE A 52 7.95 -7.86 -7.32
C ILE A 52 8.09 -6.84 -6.20
N TRP A 53 9.20 -6.92 -5.46
CA TRP A 53 9.50 -5.98 -4.39
C TRP A 53 9.70 -4.56 -4.95
N GLN A 54 8.71 -3.70 -4.71
CA GLN A 54 8.74 -2.29 -5.09
C GLN A 54 8.31 -1.45 -3.88
N PRO A 55 9.26 -0.94 -3.07
CA PRO A 55 8.95 -0.28 -1.79
C PRO A 55 7.95 0.87 -1.93
N ARG A 56 8.03 1.62 -3.03
CA ARG A 56 7.09 2.70 -3.33
C ARG A 56 5.66 2.18 -3.50
N LYS A 57 5.46 1.14 -4.30
CA LYS A 57 4.13 0.52 -4.47
C LYS A 57 3.59 -0.05 -3.17
N ILE A 58 4.46 -0.60 -2.33
CA ILE A 58 4.08 -1.16 -1.03
C ILE A 58 3.57 -0.07 -0.08
N ILE A 59 4.32 1.03 0.07
CA ILE A 59 3.84 2.13 0.92
C ILE A 59 2.59 2.79 0.34
N ASP A 60 2.49 2.92 -0.98
CA ASP A 60 1.28 3.42 -1.66
C ASP A 60 0.07 2.55 -1.34
N ALA A 61 0.21 1.23 -1.44
CA ALA A 61 -0.85 0.27 -1.13
C ALA A 61 -1.26 0.30 0.34
N LEU A 62 -0.29 0.38 1.27
CA LEU A 62 -0.56 0.50 2.71
C LEU A 62 -1.35 1.79 3.03
N ILE A 63 -1.00 2.92 2.40
CA ILE A 63 -1.72 4.20 2.58
C ILE A 63 -3.12 4.14 2.00
N ASP A 64 -3.27 3.45 0.87
CA ASP A 64 -4.57 3.22 0.27
C ASP A 64 -5.48 2.39 1.20
N CYS A 65 -4.93 1.42 1.93
CA CYS A 65 -5.65 0.66 2.97
C CYS A 65 -5.93 1.51 4.21
N ASP A 66 -4.92 2.17 4.78
CA ASP A 66 -5.05 3.04 5.94
C ASP A 66 -4.34 4.38 5.71
N PRO A 67 -5.09 5.49 5.54
CA PRO A 67 -4.50 6.81 5.29
C PRO A 67 -3.63 7.35 6.43
N ASN A 68 -3.70 6.74 7.63
CA ASN A 68 -2.93 7.13 8.81
C ASN A 68 -1.73 6.22 9.07
N VAL A 69 -1.45 5.21 8.23
CA VAL A 69 -0.31 4.29 8.41
C VAL A 69 1.05 5.01 8.48
N GLU A 70 1.14 6.22 7.91
CA GLU A 70 2.36 7.04 7.95
C GLU A 70 2.49 7.93 9.21
N HIS A 71 1.56 7.83 10.15
CA HIS A 71 1.55 8.63 11.39
C HIS A 71 1.86 7.75 12.61
N ASP A 72 2.65 8.29 13.53
CA ASP A 72 2.84 7.66 14.83
C ASP A 72 1.48 7.53 15.52
N SER A 73 1.24 6.39 16.18
CA SER A 73 0.00 6.17 16.93
C SER A 73 0.26 5.48 18.25
N THR A 74 -0.65 5.66 19.19
CA THR A 74 -0.62 5.06 20.51
C THR A 74 -1.95 4.34 20.74
N LEU A 75 -1.89 3.09 21.17
CA LEU A 75 -3.07 2.32 21.54
C LEU A 75 -3.26 2.36 23.05
N THR A 76 -4.43 2.78 23.48
CA THR A 76 -4.89 2.73 24.86
C THR A 76 -6.23 2.00 24.93
N MET A 77 -6.54 1.42 26.09
CA MET A 77 -7.81 0.74 26.34
C MET A 77 -8.31 1.14 27.73
N ALA A 78 -9.61 1.42 27.86
CA ALA A 78 -10.25 1.76 29.12
C ALA A 78 -11.54 0.93 29.28
N PRO A 79 -11.92 0.54 30.50
CA PRO A 79 -13.23 -0.08 30.72
C PRO A 79 -14.32 0.95 30.46
N GLU A 80 -15.40 0.50 29.82
CA GLU A 80 -16.63 1.28 29.71
C GLU A 80 -17.38 1.24 31.04
N LEU A 81 -17.81 2.41 31.50
CA LEU A 81 -18.56 2.58 32.75
C LEU A 81 -20.07 2.50 32.47
N PRO A 82 -20.90 2.17 33.47
CA PRO A 82 -22.35 2.04 33.28
C PRO A 82 -23.07 3.30 32.78
N ASP A 83 -22.48 4.47 32.94
CA ASP A 83 -22.99 5.77 32.46
C ASP A 83 -22.54 6.11 31.02
N GLY A 84 -21.85 5.19 30.35
CA GLY A 84 -21.23 5.43 29.03
C GLY A 84 -19.91 6.20 29.09
N GLY A 85 -19.41 6.51 30.30
CA GLY A 85 -18.09 7.07 30.50
C GLY A 85 -16.97 6.04 30.31
N HIS A 86 -15.72 6.52 30.38
CA HIS A 86 -14.54 5.66 30.32
C HIS A 86 -13.78 5.72 31.64
N GLY A 87 -13.40 4.55 32.16
CA GLY A 87 -12.51 4.44 33.31
C GLY A 87 -11.06 4.81 32.98
N GLN A 88 -10.14 4.42 33.86
CA GLN A 88 -8.71 4.71 33.66
C GLN A 88 -8.18 4.01 32.41
N ALA A 89 -7.55 4.79 31.51
CA ALA A 89 -6.92 4.27 30.31
C ALA A 89 -5.60 3.53 30.64
N ILE A 90 -5.46 2.35 30.07
CA ILE A 90 -4.27 1.50 30.11
C ILE A 90 -3.54 1.65 28.78
N HIS A 91 -2.24 1.95 28.83
CA HIS A 91 -1.40 1.99 27.63
C HIS A 91 -1.06 0.59 27.15
N LEU A 92 -1.45 0.25 25.92
CA LEU A 92 -1.17 -1.04 25.31
C LEU A 92 0.09 -1.01 24.44
N GLY A 93 0.38 0.12 23.80
CA GLY A 93 1.61 0.25 23.04
C GLY A 93 1.64 1.46 22.12
N ARG A 94 2.76 1.60 21.43
CA ARG A 94 3.03 2.64 20.44
C ARG A 94 3.44 2.02 19.12
N TYR A 95 2.96 2.63 18.05
CA TYR A 95 3.42 2.40 16.70
C TYR A 95 4.25 3.60 16.26
N LYS A 96 5.49 3.37 15.85
CA LYS A 96 6.26 4.36 15.08
C LYS A 96 5.91 4.17 13.62
N ALA A 97 5.69 5.24 12.86
CA ALA A 97 5.37 5.07 11.45
C ALA A 97 6.60 4.77 10.57
N VAL A 98 6.44 3.81 9.64
CA VAL A 98 7.31 3.71 8.45
C VAL A 98 6.68 4.58 7.38
N ASN A 99 7.33 5.68 7.03
CA ASN A 99 6.79 6.63 6.06
C ASN A 99 7.65 6.72 4.79
N ARG A 100 7.07 7.31 3.74
CA ARG A 100 7.71 7.61 2.46
C ARG A 100 9.01 8.38 2.63
N LYS A 101 9.12 9.21 3.68
CA LYS A 101 10.33 9.98 3.98
C LYS A 101 11.51 9.05 4.29
N LEU A 102 11.30 7.96 5.03
CA LEU A 102 12.33 6.95 5.29
C LEU A 102 12.84 6.31 3.99
N LEU A 103 11.94 5.95 3.07
CA LEU A 103 12.32 5.41 1.75
C LEU A 103 13.09 6.44 0.91
N ARG A 104 12.57 7.67 0.83
CA ARG A 104 13.17 8.74 0.04
C ARG A 104 14.56 9.13 0.53
N GLN A 105 14.72 9.24 1.85
CA GLN A 105 15.96 9.70 2.46
C GLN A 105 17.04 8.62 2.50
N TYR A 106 16.66 7.39 2.84
CA TYR A 106 17.63 6.34 3.13
C TYR A 106 17.66 5.26 2.04
N TYR A 107 16.52 4.65 1.70
CA TYR A 107 16.50 3.47 0.83
C TYR A 107 17.16 3.70 -0.54
N HIS A 108 16.80 4.77 -1.25
CA HIS A 108 17.35 5.04 -2.58
C HIS A 108 18.83 5.41 -2.53
N LYS A 109 19.24 6.23 -1.57
CA LYS A 109 20.64 6.64 -1.41
C LYS A 109 21.53 5.49 -0.93
N ILE A 110 21.01 4.56 -0.14
CA ILE A 110 21.72 3.32 0.20
C ILE A 110 21.97 2.49 -1.07
N GLY A 111 20.99 2.44 -1.98
CA GLY A 111 21.12 1.75 -3.26
C GLY A 111 22.32 2.23 -4.09
N SER A 112 22.59 3.54 -4.12
CA SER A 112 23.74 4.07 -4.88
C SER A 112 25.09 3.55 -4.39
N TYR A 113 25.23 3.27 -3.09
CA TYR A 113 26.43 2.65 -2.54
C TYR A 113 26.59 1.17 -2.92
N LEU A 114 25.53 0.51 -3.36
CA LEU A 114 25.58 -0.90 -3.76
C LEU A 114 25.94 -1.08 -5.24
N HIS A 115 25.70 -0.08 -6.07
CA HIS A 115 26.04 -0.14 -7.49
C HIS A 115 27.54 0.04 -7.72
N ALA A 116 28.03 -0.53 -8.83
CA ALA A 116 29.37 -0.21 -9.32
C ALA A 116 29.41 1.27 -9.73
N SER A 117 30.54 1.93 -9.48
CA SER A 117 30.70 3.33 -9.89
C SER A 117 30.88 3.39 -11.41
N ILE A 118 30.17 4.32 -12.07
CA ILE A 118 30.32 4.60 -13.49
C ILE A 118 31.60 5.41 -13.72
N THR A 119 31.92 6.30 -12.78
CA THR A 119 33.17 7.07 -12.74
C THR A 119 34.19 6.34 -11.87
N GLN A 120 35.49 6.43 -12.20
CA GLN A 120 36.58 5.90 -11.35
C GLN A 120 36.82 6.76 -10.08
N GLU A 121 35.88 7.65 -9.75
CA GLU A 121 36.01 8.51 -8.58
C GLU A 121 35.96 7.68 -7.30
N ARG A 122 36.95 7.92 -6.44
CA ARG A 122 37.06 7.26 -5.14
C ARG A 122 35.96 7.79 -4.23
N ARG A 123 35.18 6.89 -3.65
CA ARG A 123 34.08 7.28 -2.75
C ARG A 123 34.62 7.89 -1.47
N ASP A 124 33.95 8.94 -1.01
CA ASP A 124 34.17 9.48 0.33
C ASP A 124 33.60 8.51 1.39
N LEU A 125 34.50 7.71 1.96
CA LEU A 125 34.18 6.72 2.98
C LEU A 125 33.70 7.37 4.30
N ALA A 126 34.19 8.57 4.62
CA ALA A 126 33.78 9.28 5.83
C ALA A 126 32.33 9.77 5.70
N ALA A 127 31.98 10.39 4.57
CA ALA A 127 30.62 10.79 4.28
C ALA A 127 29.66 9.59 4.22
N MET A 128 30.09 8.49 3.59
CA MET A 128 29.32 7.25 3.56
C MET A 128 29.05 6.72 4.97
N ARG A 129 30.08 6.64 5.83
CA ARG A 129 29.92 6.16 7.22
C ARG A 129 28.98 7.04 8.04
N ILE A 130 29.07 8.37 7.92
CA ILE A 130 28.16 9.31 8.61
C ILE A 130 26.72 9.05 8.18
N PHE A 131 26.48 8.92 6.86
CA PHE A 131 25.15 8.67 6.33
C PHE A 131 24.60 7.31 6.77
N LEU A 132 25.39 6.24 6.69
CA LEU A 132 24.97 4.90 7.12
C LEU A 132 24.68 4.86 8.63
N ASN A 133 25.45 5.57 9.46
CA ASN A 133 25.15 5.71 10.88
C ASN A 133 23.81 6.38 11.13
N SER A 134 23.49 7.45 10.40
CA SER A 134 22.19 8.13 10.49
C SER A 134 21.04 7.21 10.07
N ALA A 135 21.21 6.46 8.98
CA ALA A 135 20.22 5.49 8.51
C ALA A 135 19.99 4.36 9.53
N ALA A 136 21.06 3.79 10.09
CA ALA A 136 20.99 2.75 11.11
C ALA A 136 20.28 3.23 12.37
N THR A 137 20.59 4.44 12.85
CA THR A 137 19.92 5.03 14.02
C THR A 137 18.42 5.17 13.77
N ARG A 138 18.03 5.60 12.56
CA ARG A 138 16.62 5.76 12.25
C ARG A 138 15.85 4.44 12.23
N VAL A 139 16.47 3.37 11.75
CA VAL A 139 15.87 2.02 11.78
C VAL A 139 15.79 1.48 13.20
N GLU A 140 16.81 1.72 14.03
CA GLU A 140 16.81 1.36 15.46
C GLU A 140 15.70 2.07 16.23
N GLU A 141 15.53 3.39 16.02
CA GLU A 141 14.42 4.17 16.60
C GLU A 141 13.07 3.52 16.31
N PHE A 142 12.82 3.19 15.04
CA PHE A 142 11.58 2.52 14.66
C PHE A 142 11.40 1.19 15.39
N CYS A 143 12.44 0.36 15.44
CA CYS A 143 12.38 -0.95 16.08
C CYS A 143 12.16 -0.87 17.59
N ARG A 144 12.70 0.17 18.24
CA ARG A 144 12.60 0.39 19.68
C ARG A 144 11.28 1.03 20.08
N GLU A 145 10.81 2.01 19.32
CA GLU A 145 9.59 2.77 19.63
C GLU A 145 8.30 2.05 19.21
N THR A 146 8.38 1.12 18.25
CA THR A 146 7.24 0.30 17.84
C THR A 146 7.10 -0.90 18.76
N THR A 147 6.13 -0.86 19.67
CA THR A 147 5.76 -2.00 20.53
C THR A 147 4.55 -2.75 20.01
N ILE A 148 3.73 -2.12 19.17
CA ILE A 148 2.56 -2.73 18.55
C ILE A 148 2.42 -2.31 17.09
N ILE A 149 1.99 -3.26 16.25
CA ILE A 149 1.53 -3.01 14.88
C ILE A 149 0.11 -3.56 14.82
N SER A 150 -0.87 -2.70 14.57
CA SER A 150 -2.27 -3.10 14.49
C SER A 150 -2.99 -2.34 13.39
N ASN A 151 -3.97 -3.01 12.80
CA ASN A 151 -4.89 -2.43 11.82
C ASN A 151 -6.30 -2.40 12.45
N ILE A 152 -6.42 -1.68 13.57
CA ILE A 152 -7.69 -1.50 14.28
C ILE A 152 -8.40 -0.29 13.67
N ALA A 153 -9.55 -0.53 13.07
CA ALA A 153 -10.38 0.50 12.46
C ALA A 153 -11.81 -0.01 12.29
N MET A 154 -12.71 0.90 11.91
CA MET A 154 -14.00 0.53 11.32
C MET A 154 -13.78 0.10 9.87
N PHE A 155 -14.39 -1.01 9.49
CA PHE A 155 -14.25 -1.60 8.16
C PHE A 155 -15.61 -1.84 7.53
N HIS A 156 -15.67 -1.68 6.22
CA HIS A 156 -16.79 -2.09 5.40
C HIS A 156 -16.35 -3.16 4.41
N THR A 157 -17.28 -4.06 4.08
CA THR A 157 -17.02 -5.16 3.16
C THR A 157 -17.95 -5.13 1.97
N VAL A 158 -17.47 -5.63 0.83
CA VAL A 158 -18.26 -5.88 -0.38
C VAL A 158 -17.84 -7.21 -0.98
N ASN A 159 -18.82 -8.01 -1.40
CA ASN A 159 -18.55 -9.24 -2.13
C ASN A 159 -18.38 -8.90 -3.61
N CYS A 160 -17.19 -9.18 -4.13
CA CYS A 160 -16.87 -8.96 -5.53
C CYS A 160 -17.52 -10.03 -6.41
N ILE A 161 -17.75 -9.70 -7.69
CA ILE A 161 -18.22 -10.63 -8.73
C ILE A 161 -17.26 -11.81 -8.95
N CYS A 162 -15.98 -11.68 -8.58
CA CYS A 162 -15.01 -12.79 -8.65
C CYS A 162 -15.06 -13.73 -7.43
N GLY A 163 -15.99 -13.51 -6.49
CA GLY A 163 -16.15 -14.30 -5.26
C GLY A 163 -15.29 -13.84 -4.08
N ARG A 164 -14.38 -12.87 -4.28
CA ARG A 164 -13.56 -12.32 -3.19
C ARG A 164 -14.36 -11.31 -2.35
N THR A 165 -14.31 -11.42 -1.03
CA THR A 165 -14.74 -10.35 -0.11
C THR A 165 -13.65 -9.29 -0.01
N ILE A 166 -13.97 -8.07 -0.43
CA ILE A 166 -13.10 -6.90 -0.33
C ILE A 166 -13.42 -6.21 0.99
N LYS A 167 -12.40 -6.02 1.83
CA LYS A 167 -12.47 -5.25 3.08
C LYS A 167 -11.83 -3.89 2.87
N ARG A 168 -12.40 -2.84 3.45
CA ARG A 168 -11.83 -1.50 3.39
C ARG A 168 -12.07 -0.69 4.65
N ASN A 169 -11.02 -0.05 5.13
CA ASN A 169 -11.07 0.92 6.23
C ASN A 169 -11.98 2.11 5.89
N GLU A 170 -12.87 2.48 6.81
CA GLU A 170 -13.79 3.61 6.63
C GLU A 170 -13.04 4.94 6.39
N ARG A 171 -11.91 5.16 7.06
CA ARG A 171 -11.08 6.37 6.89
C ARG A 171 -10.53 6.46 5.45
N ALA A 172 -10.24 5.32 4.82
CA ALA A 172 -9.86 5.29 3.41
C ALA A 172 -11.05 5.65 2.50
N LEU A 173 -12.25 5.18 2.83
CA LEU A 173 -13.48 5.45 2.07
C LEU A 173 -13.90 6.92 2.12
N GLN A 174 -13.67 7.59 3.25
CA GLN A 174 -13.91 9.04 3.37
C GLN A 174 -13.06 9.85 2.38
N LYS A 175 -11.86 9.38 2.03
CA LYS A 175 -10.99 10.01 1.01
C LYS A 175 -11.29 9.54 -0.41
N LYS A 176 -11.64 8.26 -0.57
CA LYS A 176 -11.91 7.60 -1.85
C LYS A 176 -13.18 6.74 -1.68
N PRO A 177 -14.38 7.25 -2.02
CA PRO A 177 -15.65 6.55 -1.79
C PRO A 177 -15.90 5.45 -2.84
N TYR A 178 -14.86 4.67 -3.15
CA TYR A 178 -14.90 3.53 -4.03
C TYR A 178 -13.81 2.53 -3.63
N VAL A 179 -14.00 1.27 -4.00
CA VAL A 179 -13.00 0.22 -3.84
C VAL A 179 -12.75 -0.47 -5.16
N ARG A 180 -11.49 -0.86 -5.40
CA ARG A 180 -11.10 -1.71 -6.52
C ARG A 180 -10.81 -3.10 -5.98
N CYS A 181 -11.25 -4.13 -6.69
CA CYS A 181 -10.93 -5.51 -6.36
C CYS A 181 -9.40 -5.69 -6.35
N PRO A 182 -8.81 -6.19 -5.25
CA PRO A 182 -7.36 -6.42 -5.17
C PRO A 182 -6.87 -7.58 -6.05
N ASN A 183 -7.79 -8.37 -6.62
CA ASN A 183 -7.45 -9.37 -7.64
C ASN A 183 -7.24 -8.66 -8.99
N GLU A 184 -5.99 -8.67 -9.48
CA GLU A 184 -5.55 -8.05 -10.73
C GLU A 184 -6.35 -8.53 -11.96
N GLN A 185 -6.73 -9.82 -12.00
CA GLN A 185 -7.51 -10.38 -13.11
C GLN A 185 -8.96 -9.89 -13.14
N CYS A 186 -9.49 -9.46 -11.99
CA CYS A 186 -10.84 -8.94 -11.89
C CYS A 186 -10.85 -7.43 -12.04
N GLY A 187 -10.13 -6.70 -11.17
CA GLY A 187 -10.05 -5.25 -11.22
C GLY A 187 -11.37 -4.48 -11.09
N ALA A 188 -12.49 -5.17 -10.78
CA ALA A 188 -13.81 -4.55 -10.65
C ALA A 188 -13.81 -3.40 -9.64
N VAL A 189 -14.54 -2.33 -9.96
CA VAL A 189 -14.62 -1.13 -9.12
C VAL A 189 -16.03 -1.03 -8.57
N PHE A 190 -16.15 -0.76 -7.28
CA PHE A 190 -17.42 -0.57 -6.58
C PHE A 190 -17.46 0.81 -5.95
N ASP A 191 -18.51 1.57 -6.25
CA ASP A 191 -18.80 2.86 -5.65
C ASP A 191 -19.58 2.68 -4.35
N LEU A 192 -19.18 3.42 -3.33
CA LEU A 192 -19.91 3.50 -2.06
C LEU A 192 -21.09 4.45 -2.25
N ILE A 193 -22.31 3.92 -2.14
CA ILE A 193 -23.54 4.71 -2.30
C ILE A 193 -23.94 5.35 -0.96
N LYS A 194 -23.94 4.55 0.10
CA LYS A 194 -24.28 4.99 1.46
C LYS A 194 -23.76 4.02 2.51
N ILE A 195 -23.51 4.53 3.71
CA ILE A 195 -23.29 3.74 4.91
C ILE A 195 -24.54 3.93 5.79
N ASN A 196 -25.13 2.82 6.25
CA ASN A 196 -26.27 2.82 7.17
C ASN A 196 -26.01 1.88 8.35
N GLU A 197 -26.95 1.80 9.28
CA GLU A 197 -26.86 0.92 10.47
C GLU A 197 -26.69 -0.57 10.10
N ASN A 198 -27.17 -0.98 8.93
CA ASN A 198 -27.08 -2.36 8.43
C ASN A 198 -25.80 -2.61 7.59
N GLY A 199 -24.92 -1.61 7.44
CA GLY A 199 -23.66 -1.72 6.71
C GLY A 199 -23.51 -0.76 5.52
N ALA A 200 -22.56 -1.06 4.65
CA ALA A 200 -22.28 -0.27 3.45
C ALA A 200 -23.05 -0.80 2.24
N VAL A 201 -23.66 0.10 1.48
CA VAL A 201 -24.32 -0.19 0.20
C VAL A 201 -23.37 0.16 -0.93
N TRP A 202 -23.08 -0.84 -1.76
CA TRP A 202 -22.15 -0.74 -2.87
C TRP A 202 -22.86 -0.90 -4.20
N LYS A 203 -22.39 -0.17 -5.22
CA LYS A 203 -22.79 -0.38 -6.61
C LYS A 203 -21.55 -0.64 -7.44
N ILE A 204 -21.57 -1.68 -8.26
CA ILE A 204 -20.48 -1.87 -9.24
C ILE A 204 -20.48 -0.71 -10.23
N ARG A 205 -19.29 -0.20 -10.55
CA ARG A 205 -19.13 0.88 -11.52
C ARG A 205 -19.24 0.30 -12.93
N GLU A 206 -20.31 0.69 -13.60
CA GLU A 206 -20.70 0.19 -14.92
C GLU A 206 -21.04 1.37 -15.84
N THR A 207 -20.88 1.14 -17.14
CA THR A 207 -21.31 2.03 -18.20
C THR A 207 -22.46 1.39 -18.95
N GLU A 208 -23.52 2.15 -19.16
CA GLU A 208 -24.68 1.73 -19.94
C GLU A 208 -24.38 1.84 -21.44
N PHE A 209 -24.79 0.81 -22.17
CA PHE A 209 -24.68 0.71 -23.62
C PHE A 209 -25.98 0.15 -24.20
N ASP A 210 -26.68 0.98 -24.98
CA ASP A 210 -27.85 0.55 -25.72
C ASP A 210 -27.43 -0.20 -26.98
N CYS A 211 -27.88 -1.44 -27.11
CA CYS A 211 -27.59 -2.27 -28.27
C CYS A 211 -28.22 -1.67 -29.54
N PRO A 212 -27.44 -1.28 -30.58
CA PRO A 212 -28.00 -0.70 -31.80
C PRO A 212 -28.92 -1.64 -32.61
N GLN A 213 -28.84 -2.95 -32.38
CA GLN A 213 -29.64 -3.94 -33.09
C GLN A 213 -31.03 -4.20 -32.47
N CYS A 214 -31.11 -4.24 -31.14
CA CYS A 214 -32.35 -4.61 -30.42
C CYS A 214 -32.80 -3.60 -29.38
N ASN A 215 -32.07 -2.49 -29.22
CA ASN A 215 -32.34 -1.40 -28.28
C ASN A 215 -32.38 -1.83 -26.80
N THR A 216 -31.82 -3.00 -26.48
CA THR A 216 -31.70 -3.48 -25.09
C THR A 216 -30.53 -2.77 -24.40
N PRO A 217 -30.71 -2.22 -23.19
CA PRO A 217 -29.62 -1.66 -22.40
C PRO A 217 -28.72 -2.77 -21.86
N ASN A 218 -27.41 -2.59 -21.98
CA ASN A 218 -26.39 -3.50 -21.44
C ASN A 218 -25.51 -2.71 -20.47
N PHE A 219 -25.12 -3.34 -19.36
CA PHE A 219 -24.25 -2.71 -18.37
C PHE A 219 -22.88 -3.37 -18.41
N LEU A 220 -21.87 -2.57 -18.72
CA LEU A 220 -20.48 -3.00 -18.86
C LEU A 220 -19.69 -2.49 -17.67
N GLY A 221 -19.20 -3.41 -16.83
CA GLY A 221 -18.28 -3.04 -15.75
C GLY A 221 -17.07 -2.29 -16.31
N THR A 222 -16.69 -1.17 -15.71
CA THR A 222 -15.58 -0.33 -16.20
C THR A 222 -14.27 -1.12 -16.37
N HIS A 223 -14.08 -2.15 -15.56
CA HIS A 223 -12.93 -3.07 -15.63
C HIS A 223 -12.88 -3.96 -16.88
N LEU A 224 -13.99 -4.07 -17.64
CA LEU A 224 -14.09 -4.82 -18.90
C LEU A 224 -13.97 -3.92 -20.13
N ILE A 225 -13.95 -2.60 -19.93
CA ILE A 225 -13.86 -1.61 -21.01
C ILE A 225 -12.38 -1.37 -21.31
N ASP A 226 -11.82 -2.19 -22.20
CA ASP A 226 -10.48 -2.03 -22.74
C ASP A 226 -10.50 -2.05 -24.26
N SER A 227 -9.56 -1.37 -24.90
CA SER A 227 -9.48 -1.33 -26.37
C SER A 227 -9.17 -2.72 -26.91
N GLY A 228 -10.00 -3.18 -27.85
CA GLY A 228 -9.94 -4.52 -28.40
C GLY A 228 -10.74 -5.57 -27.63
N ALA A 229 -11.32 -5.23 -26.48
CA ALA A 229 -12.23 -6.13 -25.76
C ALA A 229 -13.51 -6.39 -26.56
N TYR A 230 -14.13 -7.55 -26.30
CA TYR A 230 -15.39 -7.94 -26.93
C TYR A 230 -16.44 -8.18 -25.86
N PHE A 231 -17.69 -7.84 -26.18
CA PHE A 231 -18.84 -8.24 -25.40
C PHE A 231 -19.99 -8.62 -26.33
N SER A 232 -20.96 -9.34 -25.81
CA SER A 232 -22.18 -9.68 -26.54
C SER A 232 -23.38 -9.04 -25.84
N CYS A 233 -24.35 -8.59 -26.64
CA CYS A 233 -25.62 -8.15 -26.09
C CYS A 233 -26.29 -9.30 -25.31
N VAL A 234 -26.88 -8.98 -24.16
CA VAL A 234 -27.56 -9.97 -23.31
C VAL A 234 -28.78 -10.60 -23.99
N GLU A 235 -29.43 -9.86 -24.90
CA GLU A 235 -30.67 -10.29 -25.57
C GLU A 235 -30.42 -10.88 -26.96
N CYS A 236 -29.94 -10.07 -27.92
CA CYS A 236 -29.77 -10.53 -29.30
C CYS A 236 -28.44 -11.25 -29.58
N HIS A 237 -27.57 -11.37 -28.56
CA HIS A 237 -26.24 -11.98 -28.66
C HIS A 237 -25.29 -11.38 -29.71
N GLN A 238 -25.64 -10.23 -30.30
CA GLN A 238 -24.77 -9.50 -31.20
C GLN A 238 -23.45 -9.16 -30.50
N ARG A 239 -22.34 -9.50 -31.15
CA ARG A 239 -21.00 -9.26 -30.62
C ARG A 239 -20.51 -7.87 -31.03
N TYR A 240 -20.00 -7.13 -30.07
CA TYR A 240 -19.39 -5.80 -30.23
C TYR A 240 -17.91 -5.86 -29.86
N GLN A 241 -17.12 -4.98 -30.47
CA GLN A 241 -15.71 -4.75 -30.13
C GLN A 241 -15.58 -3.32 -29.63
N ILE A 242 -14.91 -3.14 -28.50
CA ILE A 242 -14.59 -1.82 -27.94
C ILE A 242 -13.34 -1.29 -28.66
N ARG A 243 -13.39 -0.06 -29.15
CA ARG A 243 -12.23 0.64 -29.74
C ARG A 243 -12.10 2.01 -29.10
N THR A 244 -10.89 2.35 -28.70
CA THR A 244 -10.56 3.67 -28.17
C THR A 244 -9.89 4.47 -29.27
N GLU A 245 -10.50 5.60 -29.67
CA GLU A 245 -9.97 6.50 -30.69
C GLU A 245 -9.82 7.91 -30.09
N LEU A 246 -8.72 8.60 -30.46
CA LEU A 246 -8.47 9.99 -30.08
C LEU A 246 -8.74 10.87 -31.29
N PHE A 247 -9.59 11.89 -31.12
CA PHE A 247 -9.86 12.87 -32.16
C PHE A 247 -9.32 14.24 -31.74
N ALA A 248 -8.63 14.92 -32.66
CA ALA A 248 -8.25 16.31 -32.47
C ALA A 248 -9.49 17.18 -32.69
N ILE A 249 -9.86 17.99 -31.69
CA ILE A 249 -10.89 19.01 -31.86
C ILE A 249 -10.20 20.25 -32.46
N PRO A 250 -10.65 20.79 -33.61
CA PRO A 250 -10.12 22.03 -34.15
C PRO A 250 -10.33 23.16 -33.14
N VAL A 251 -9.28 23.94 -32.89
CA VAL A 251 -9.33 25.16 -32.05
C VAL A 251 -9.98 26.29 -32.82
#